data_AF-A0A9E4R8J8-F1
#
_entry.id   AF-A0A9E4R8J8-F1
#
_cell.length_a   1.000
_cell.length_b   1.000
_cell.length_c   1.000
_cell.angle_alpha   90.00
_cell.angle_beta   90.00
_cell.angle_gamma   90.00
#
_symmetry.space_group_name_H-M   'P 1'
#
loop_
_entity.id
_entity.type
_entity.pdbx_description
1 polymer ?
#
loop_
_entity_poly.entity_id
_entity_poly.type
_entity_poly.pdbx_seq_one_letter_code
_entity_poly.pdbx_strand_id
1 'polypeptide(L)'
;MKRALFSIRPVPPFDFDLTAGYITYFRGRYATDIFENGVYRRLLRLSGGLALLSVRSTGTVDSPTLAAEVQSDCLDEEMIVEARESAAWLLGTDDDLT
;
A
#
# COMPACT_ATOMS: atom_id res chain seq x y z
N MET A 1 12.26 -15.25 -3.76
CA MET A 1 11.33 -14.11 -3.82
C MET A 1 11.77 -13.05 -4.81
N LYS A 2 10.93 -12.83 -5.82
CA LYS A 2 11.01 -11.69 -6.76
C LYS A 2 10.39 -10.46 -6.11
N ARG A 3 10.76 -9.27 -6.59
CA ARG A 3 10.28 -7.97 -6.08
C ARG A 3 10.01 -7.01 -7.24
N ALA A 4 9.00 -6.17 -7.11
CA ALA A 4 8.76 -5.05 -8.01
C ALA A 4 8.43 -3.78 -7.21
N LEU A 5 8.89 -2.64 -7.73
CA LEU A 5 8.66 -1.31 -7.14
C LEU A 5 7.72 -0.50 -8.04
N PHE A 6 6.83 0.25 -7.43
CA PHE A 6 5.95 1.18 -8.14
C PHE A 6 5.58 2.37 -7.25
N SER A 7 5.11 3.45 -7.88
CA SER A 7 4.63 4.65 -7.19
C SER A 7 3.11 4.77 -7.28
N ILE A 8 2.50 5.24 -6.21
CA ILE A 8 1.09 5.64 -6.17
C ILE A 8 1.03 7.13 -5.86
N ARG A 9 0.11 7.86 -6.50
CA ARG A 9 -0.09 9.30 -6.32
C ARG A 9 -1.54 9.51 -5.84
N PRO A 10 -1.76 9.55 -4.52
CA PRO A 10 -3.09 9.83 -4.01
C PRO A 10 -3.62 11.20 -4.44
N VAL A 11 -4.94 11.36 -4.44
CA VAL A 11 -5.58 12.67 -4.60
C VAL A 11 -5.36 13.48 -3.32
N PRO A 12 -4.78 14.69 -3.38
CA PRO A 12 -4.64 15.52 -2.18
C PRO A 12 -6.00 16.10 -1.73
N PRO A 13 -6.19 16.33 -0.42
CA PRO A 13 -5.25 16.08 0.66
C PRO A 13 -5.24 14.60 1.08
N PHE A 14 -4.05 14.03 1.28
CA PHE A 14 -3.90 12.64 1.71
C PHE A 14 -2.82 12.47 2.78
N ASP A 15 -3.22 12.09 4.00
CA ASP A 15 -2.30 11.76 5.09
C ASP A 15 -2.13 10.23 5.23
N PHE A 16 -1.01 9.73 4.71
CA PHE A 16 -0.70 8.30 4.74
C PHE A 16 -0.57 7.74 6.15
N ASP A 17 0.02 8.49 7.08
CA ASP A 17 0.26 8.00 8.44
C ASP A 17 -1.05 7.94 9.21
N LEU A 18 -1.96 8.90 8.99
CA LEU A 18 -3.31 8.87 9.51
C LEU A 18 -4.10 7.67 8.96
N THR A 19 -4.08 7.47 7.64
CA THR A 19 -4.80 6.37 6.98
C THR A 19 -4.27 5.00 7.41
N ALA A 20 -2.96 4.78 7.35
CA ALA A 20 -2.34 3.52 7.75
C ALA A 20 -2.48 3.27 9.26
N GLY A 21 -2.38 4.33 10.07
CA GLY A 21 -2.61 4.27 11.51
C GLY A 21 -4.04 3.87 11.86
N TYR A 22 -5.04 4.36 11.11
CA TYR A 22 -6.43 3.94 11.28
C TYR A 22 -6.65 2.46 10.91
N ILE A 23 -6.13 2.02 9.77
CA ILE A 23 -6.22 0.60 9.33
C ILE A 23 -5.60 -0.35 10.38
N THR A 24 -4.55 0.10 11.05
CA THR A 24 -3.77 -0.70 12.00
C THR A 24 -3.95 -0.28 13.46
N TYR A 25 -5.08 0.38 13.76
CA TYR A 25 -5.37 1.08 15.02
C TYR A 25 -5.04 0.29 16.30
N PHE A 26 -5.16 -1.05 16.27
CA PHE A 26 -4.75 -1.87 17.40
C PHE A 26 -3.21 -2.05 17.46
N ARG A 27 -2.52 -1.09 18.09
CA ARG A 27 -1.05 -1.16 18.33
C ARG A 27 -0.21 -1.31 17.05
N GLY A 28 -0.65 -0.72 15.94
CA GLY A 28 0.04 -0.81 14.65
C GLY A 28 -0.10 -2.18 13.98
N ARG A 29 -1.00 -3.04 14.46
CA ARG A 29 -1.27 -4.37 13.88
C ARG A 29 -2.75 -4.72 13.96
N TYR A 30 -3.37 -4.98 12.83
CA TYR A 30 -4.74 -5.47 12.80
C TYR A 30 -4.92 -6.53 11.72
N ALA A 31 -5.42 -7.70 12.10
CA ALA A 31 -5.46 -8.88 11.22
C ALA A 31 -4.07 -9.19 10.61
N THR A 32 -3.93 -9.02 9.29
CA THR A 32 -2.68 -9.26 8.54
C THR A 32 -1.89 -7.98 8.25
N ASP A 33 -2.38 -6.86 8.74
CA ASP A 33 -1.89 -5.53 8.43
C ASP A 33 -0.94 -5.07 9.53
N ILE A 34 0.19 -4.49 9.14
CA ILE A 34 1.24 -3.99 10.04
C ILE A 34 1.64 -2.59 9.60
N PHE A 35 1.61 -1.62 10.51
CA PHE A 35 2.16 -0.29 10.30
C PHE A 35 3.19 0.02 11.38
N GLU A 36 4.46 -0.10 11.01
CA GLU A 36 5.59 0.09 11.93
C GLU A 36 6.69 0.87 11.21
N ASN A 37 7.27 1.84 11.92
CA ASN A 37 8.36 2.70 11.42
C ASN A 37 8.02 3.39 10.08
N GLY A 38 6.79 3.88 9.93
CA GLY A 38 6.33 4.59 8.72
C GLY A 38 6.14 3.70 7.49
N VAL A 39 6.11 2.36 7.66
CA VAL A 39 5.90 1.42 6.56
C VAL A 39 4.70 0.53 6.86
N TYR A 40 3.68 0.66 6.01
CA TYR A 40 2.50 -0.18 6.00
C TYR A 40 2.80 -1.47 5.23
N ARG A 41 2.38 -2.62 5.77
CA ARG A 41 2.57 -3.93 5.16
C ARG A 41 1.30 -4.74 5.26
N ARG A 42 1.00 -5.48 4.19
CA ARG A 42 -0.14 -6.39 4.13
C ARG A 42 0.14 -7.56 3.19
N LEU A 43 -0.37 -8.73 3.54
CA LEU A 43 -0.44 -9.86 2.62
C LEU A 43 -1.61 -9.67 1.64
N LEU A 44 -1.31 -9.65 0.35
CA LEU A 44 -2.30 -9.66 -0.73
C LEU A 44 -2.52 -11.09 -1.23
N ARG A 45 -3.77 -11.38 -1.56
CA ARG A 45 -4.16 -12.58 -2.32
C ARG A 45 -4.51 -12.10 -3.72
N LEU A 46 -3.61 -12.36 -4.67
CA LEU A 46 -3.69 -11.98 -6.07
C LEU A 46 -4.02 -13.22 -6.92
N SER A 47 -4.33 -13.04 -8.21
CA SER A 47 -4.66 -14.11 -9.14
C SER A 47 -3.56 -15.19 -9.21
N GLY A 48 -2.30 -14.75 -9.27
CA GLY A 48 -1.11 -15.61 -9.34
C GLY A 48 -0.64 -16.16 -7.98
N GLY A 49 -1.23 -15.76 -6.86
CA GLY A 49 -0.89 -16.28 -5.53
C GLY A 49 -0.77 -15.22 -4.44
N LEU A 50 0.00 -15.53 -3.40
CA LEU A 50 0.22 -14.62 -2.27
C LEU A 50 1.39 -13.68 -2.55
N ALA A 51 1.24 -12.42 -2.16
CA ALA A 51 2.29 -11.41 -2.25
C ALA A 51 2.31 -10.51 -1.02
N LEU A 52 3.50 -10.09 -0.58
CA LEU A 52 3.66 -9.10 0.47
C LEU A 52 3.74 -7.70 -0.16
N LEU A 53 2.79 -6.84 0.16
CA LEU A 53 2.82 -5.42 -0.16
C LEU A 53 3.50 -4.65 0.98
N SER A 54 4.40 -3.73 0.65
CA SER A 54 4.97 -2.74 1.57
C SER A 54 4.81 -1.34 0.98
N VAL A 55 4.28 -0.39 1.73
CA VAL A 55 4.04 0.99 1.28
C VAL A 55 4.58 1.97 2.30
N ARG A 56 5.19 3.05 1.84
CA ARG A 56 5.59 4.20 2.68
C ARG A 56 5.30 5.50 1.96
N SER A 57 5.04 6.55 2.72
CA SER A 57 4.99 7.91 2.17
C SER A 57 6.38 8.40 1.80
N THR A 58 6.48 9.10 0.68
CA THR A 58 7.65 9.87 0.25
C THR A 58 7.29 11.31 -0.14
N GLY A 59 6.01 11.68 -0.02
CA GLY A 59 5.49 13.00 -0.33
C GLY A 59 4.99 13.74 0.91
N THR A 60 4.12 14.72 0.68
CA THR A 60 3.47 15.52 1.73
C THR A 60 1.95 15.37 1.62
N VAL A 61 1.18 15.89 2.57
CA VAL A 61 -0.29 15.81 2.53
C VAL A 61 -0.88 16.51 1.30
N ASP A 62 -0.34 17.67 0.93
CA ASP A 62 -0.82 18.48 -0.20
C ASP A 62 -0.23 18.04 -1.55
N SER A 63 0.83 17.24 -1.53
CA SER A 63 1.45 16.64 -2.71
C SER A 63 1.88 15.21 -2.39
N PRO A 64 0.91 14.29 -2.25
CA PRO A 64 1.17 12.94 -1.75
C PRO A 64 1.85 12.10 -2.81
N THR A 65 2.78 11.26 -2.37
CA THR A 65 3.45 10.27 -3.20
C THR A 65 3.81 9.10 -2.31
N LEU A 66 3.42 7.89 -2.72
CA LEU A 66 3.71 6.66 -1.99
C LEU A 66 4.67 5.82 -2.82
N ALA A 67 5.69 5.27 -2.15
CA ALA A 67 6.55 4.24 -2.71
C ALA A 67 6.04 2.87 -2.23
N ALA A 68 5.73 1.99 -3.18
CA ALA A 68 5.23 0.66 -2.92
C ALA A 68 6.18 -0.41 -3.47
N GLU A 69 6.25 -1.52 -2.75
CA GLU A 69 6.95 -2.73 -3.15
C GLU A 69 6.01 -3.93 -3.01
N VAL A 70 6.01 -4.79 -4.03
CA VAL A 70 5.36 -6.11 -3.96
C VAL A 70 6.42 -7.20 -4.05
N GLN A 71 6.33 -8.20 -3.16
CA GLN A 71 7.22 -9.36 -3.11
C GLN A 71 6.43 -10.66 -3.21
N SER A 72 6.84 -11.57 -4.10
CA SER A 72 6.29 -12.92 -4.20
C SER A 72 7.28 -13.86 -4.89
N ASP A 73 7.15 -15.18 -4.69
CA ASP A 73 7.95 -16.17 -5.40
C ASP A 73 7.50 -16.36 -6.86
N CYS A 74 6.20 -16.20 -7.11
CA CYS A 74 5.58 -16.34 -8.43
C CYS A 74 5.30 -15.01 -9.14
N LEU A 75 5.90 -13.90 -8.68
CA LEU A 75 5.60 -12.56 -9.22
C LEU A 75 5.76 -12.49 -10.75
N ASP A 76 4.70 -12.01 -11.40
CA ASP A 76 4.58 -11.68 -12.82
C ASP A 76 3.98 -10.27 -13.02
N GLU A 77 3.80 -9.84 -14.26
CA GLU A 77 3.30 -8.49 -14.59
C GLU A 77 1.84 -8.28 -14.18
N GLU A 78 0.98 -9.29 -14.31
CA GLU A 78 -0.44 -9.21 -13.95
C GLU A 78 -0.59 -9.00 -12.44
N MET A 79 0.16 -9.75 -11.64
CA MET A 79 0.20 -9.57 -10.19
C MET A 79 0.69 -8.17 -9.79
N ILE A 80 1.62 -7.56 -10.54
CA ILE A 80 2.09 -6.20 -10.23
C ILE A 80 0.98 -5.17 -10.47
N VAL A 81 0.21 -5.32 -11.55
CA VAL A 81 -0.94 -4.46 -11.86
C VAL A 81 -2.02 -4.62 -10.78
N GLU A 82 -2.41 -5.86 -10.47
CA GLU A 82 -3.42 -6.15 -9.45
C GLU A 82 -2.99 -5.68 -8.05
N ALA A 83 -1.70 -5.80 -7.71
CA ALA A 83 -1.16 -5.28 -6.46
C ALA A 83 -1.24 -3.76 -6.37
N ARG A 84 -1.04 -3.05 -7.50
CA ARG A 84 -1.16 -1.59 -7.56
C ARG A 84 -2.60 -1.14 -7.37
N GLU A 85 -3.55 -1.78 -8.05
CA GLU A 85 -4.98 -1.50 -7.92
C GLU A 85 -5.48 -1.81 -6.51
N SER A 86 -5.08 -2.96 -5.96
CA SER A 86 -5.38 -3.36 -4.59
C SER A 86 -4.85 -2.33 -3.58
N ALA A 87 -3.62 -1.84 -3.76
CA ALA A 87 -3.03 -0.84 -2.88
C ALA A 87 -3.76 0.51 -2.96
N ALA A 88 -4.15 0.95 -4.16
CA ALA A 88 -4.91 2.17 -4.37
C ALA A 88 -6.28 2.12 -3.67
N TRP A 89 -7.02 1.03 -3.89
CA TRP A 89 -8.33 0.82 -3.27
C TRP A 89 -8.25 0.72 -1.74
N LEU A 90 -7.31 -0.08 -1.23
CA LEU A 90 -7.14 -0.34 0.20
C LEU A 90 -6.79 0.93 1.00
N LEU A 91 -5.99 1.80 0.41
CA LEU A 91 -5.55 3.04 1.03
C LEU A 91 -6.45 4.23 0.68
N GLY A 92 -7.48 4.04 -0.14
CA GLY A 92 -8.37 5.13 -0.59
C GLY A 92 -7.64 6.21 -1.37
N THR A 93 -6.66 5.85 -2.20
CA THR A 93 -5.80 6.86 -2.85
C THR A 93 -6.51 7.68 -3.92
N ASP A 94 -7.60 7.16 -4.45
CA ASP A 94 -8.38 7.80 -5.51
C ASP A 94 -9.60 8.58 -4.95
N ASP A 95 -9.78 8.60 -3.62
CA ASP A 95 -10.89 9.28 -2.97
C ASP A 95 -10.69 10.81 -3.03
N ASP A 96 -11.60 11.50 -3.71
CA ASP A 96 -11.67 12.96 -3.73
C ASP A 96 -12.64 13.45 -2.64
N LEU A 97 -12.12 14.21 -1.68
CA LEU A 97 -12.88 14.74 -0.55
C LEU A 97 -13.27 16.22 -0.74
N THR A 98 -13.09 16.77 -1.94
CA THR A 98 -13.34 18.19 -2.26
C THR A 98 -14.65 18.47 -2.98
#